data_AF-A0A1E1WPV2-F1
#
_entry.id   AF-A0A1E1WPV2-F1
#
_cell.length_a   1.000
_cell.length_b   1.000
_cell.length_c   1.000
_cell.angle_alpha   90.00
_cell.angle_beta   90.00
_cell.angle_gamma   90.00
#
_symmetry.space_group_name_H-M   'P 1'
#
loop_
_entity.id
_entity.type
_entity.pdbx_description
1 polymer ?
#
loop_
_entity_poly.entity_id
_entity_poly.type
_entity_poly.pdbx_seq_one_letter_code
_entity_poly.pdbx_strand_id
1 'polypeptide(L)'
;QQVLQLSAAAVEAAKQMSDCTRITATALPALPAAQLRVRATTLDDAASALHTTAQLTALTTSDPRSQTALLVTSDALVNTAGELVSETRTHDDAHCRDLILQLEKQKQELEKAVQGIRNTCQDEASVESPARKEQRLKFVASVSNTQDKLKLAERLLDQPSHGDALTEQQTKDVQ
;
A
#
# COMPACT_ATOMS: atom_id res chain seq x y z
N GLN A 1 3.00 17.05 -6.32
CA GLN A 1 3.12 18.03 -5.20
C GLN A 1 2.08 17.82 -4.10
N GLN A 2 0.83 17.48 -4.43
CA GLN A 2 -0.25 17.27 -3.45
C GLN A 2 0.06 16.20 -2.38
N VAL A 3 0.64 15.05 -2.78
CA VAL A 3 1.07 13.99 -1.85
C VAL A 3 2.04 14.52 -0.78
N LEU A 4 3.02 15.32 -1.16
CA LEU A 4 4.00 15.89 -0.22
C LEU A 4 3.32 16.82 0.78
N GLN A 5 2.39 17.67 0.33
CA GLN A 5 1.65 18.58 1.21
C GLN A 5 0.78 17.81 2.21
N LEU A 6 0.08 16.78 1.75
CA LEU A 6 -0.76 15.94 2.61
C LEU A 6 0.10 15.14 3.61
N SER A 7 1.24 14.60 3.17
CA SER A 7 2.18 13.92 4.08
C SER A 7 2.74 14.88 5.12
N ALA A 8 3.03 16.12 4.75
CA ALA A 8 3.52 17.14 5.69
C ALA A 8 2.44 17.49 6.73
N ALA A 9 1.19 17.60 6.32
CA ALA A 9 0.07 17.82 7.24
C ALA A 9 -0.11 16.64 8.21
N ALA A 10 -0.02 15.40 7.73
CA ALA A 10 -0.10 14.21 8.58
C ALA A 10 1.07 14.13 9.59
N VAL A 11 2.29 14.45 9.14
CA VAL A 11 3.48 14.49 9.99
C VAL A 11 3.39 15.60 11.03
N GLU A 12 2.88 16.77 10.67
CA GLU A 12 2.70 17.88 11.61
C GLU A 12 1.66 17.53 12.69
N ALA A 13 0.54 16.90 12.32
CA ALA A 13 -0.44 16.41 13.29
C ALA A 13 0.18 15.37 14.23
N ALA A 14 0.94 14.40 13.70
CA ALA A 14 1.64 13.39 14.49
C ALA A 14 2.65 14.01 15.47
N LYS A 15 3.40 15.02 15.03
CA LYS A 15 4.35 15.76 15.87
C LYS A 15 3.64 16.51 17.01
N GLN A 16 2.51 17.14 16.72
CA GLN A 16 1.71 17.79 17.77
C GLN A 16 1.21 16.77 18.80
N MET A 17 0.82 15.57 18.36
CA MET A 17 0.43 14.48 19.27
C MET A 17 1.59 14.01 20.15
N SER A 18 2.78 13.80 19.58
CA SER A 18 3.96 13.35 20.35
C SER A 18 4.43 14.44 21.32
N ASP A 19 4.45 15.70 20.91
CA ASP A 19 4.81 16.85 21.75
C ASP A 19 3.85 17.01 22.94
N CYS A 20 2.52 17.04 22.69
CA CYS A 20 1.53 17.12 23.76
C CYS A 20 1.64 15.94 24.73
N THR A 21 1.84 14.72 24.21
CA THR A 21 2.04 13.52 25.03
C THR A 21 3.27 13.65 25.91
N ARG A 22 4.38 14.13 25.36
CA ARG A 22 5.65 14.26 26.10
C ARG A 22 5.55 15.31 27.20
N ILE A 23 4.82 16.40 26.96
CA ILE A 23 4.50 17.44 27.96
C ILE A 23 3.68 16.84 29.09
N THR A 24 2.57 16.17 28.79
CA THR A 24 1.72 15.53 29.80
C THR A 24 2.48 14.46 30.60
N ALA A 25 3.35 13.68 29.94
CA ALA A 25 4.19 12.69 30.60
C ALA A 25 5.21 13.29 31.60
N THR A 26 5.39 14.61 31.68
CA THR A 26 6.17 15.24 32.76
C THR A 26 5.41 15.37 34.07
N ALA A 27 4.07 15.39 34.02
CA ALA A 27 3.19 15.49 35.18
C ALA A 27 2.75 14.12 35.73
N LEU A 28 3.02 13.03 35.00
CA LEU A 28 2.61 11.69 35.38
C LEU A 28 3.67 10.95 36.22
N PRO A 29 3.26 9.92 36.99
CA PRO A 29 4.18 9.00 37.63
C PRO A 29 5.11 8.31 36.62
N ALA A 30 6.30 7.87 37.07
CA ALA A 30 7.38 7.41 36.20
C ALA A 30 6.99 6.29 35.21
N LEU A 31 6.17 5.32 35.65
CA LEU A 31 5.81 4.17 34.82
C LEU A 31 4.83 4.54 33.67
N PRO A 32 3.65 5.17 33.92
CA PRO A 32 2.81 5.71 32.86
C PRO A 32 3.53 6.71 31.96
N ALA A 33 4.35 7.60 32.55
CA ALA A 33 5.13 8.57 31.79
C ALA A 33 6.09 7.89 30.79
N ALA A 34 6.75 6.80 31.19
CA ALA A 34 7.65 6.06 30.32
C ALA A 34 6.92 5.39 29.15
N GLN A 35 5.76 4.78 29.42
CA GLN A 35 4.93 4.14 28.39
C GLN A 35 4.45 5.15 27.34
N LEU A 36 3.91 6.29 27.78
CA LEU A 36 3.47 7.35 26.87
C LEU A 36 4.63 7.95 26.06
N ARG A 37 5.82 8.10 26.65
CA ARG A 37 7.00 8.57 25.91
C ARG A 37 7.45 7.58 24.84
N VAL A 38 7.44 6.28 25.14
CA VAL A 38 7.75 5.24 24.14
C VAL A 38 6.76 5.31 22.98
N ARG A 39 5.46 5.44 23.27
CA ARG A 39 4.42 5.60 22.24
C ARG A 39 4.60 6.87 21.42
N ALA A 40 4.94 7.99 22.04
CA ALA A 40 5.25 9.24 21.35
C ALA A 40 6.44 9.08 20.40
N THR A 41 7.52 8.41 20.83
CA THR A 41 8.68 8.14 19.97
C THR A 41 8.33 7.21 18.80
N THR A 42 7.54 6.15 19.05
CA THR A 42 7.08 5.27 17.95
C THR A 42 6.24 6.02 16.93
N LEU A 43 5.45 7.01 17.37
CA LEU A 43 4.70 7.89 16.49
C LEU A 43 5.62 8.79 15.65
N ASP A 44 6.65 9.38 16.26
CA ASP A 44 7.67 10.19 15.55
C ASP A 44 8.43 9.37 14.50
N ASP A 45 8.77 8.12 14.81
CA ASP A 45 9.42 7.18 13.89
C ASP A 45 8.52 6.88 12.69
N ALA A 46 7.23 6.61 12.94
CA ALA A 46 6.25 6.38 11.88
C ALA A 46 6.05 7.62 11.00
N ALA A 47 6.03 8.82 11.60
CA ALA A 47 5.92 10.08 10.87
C ALA A 47 7.16 10.33 10.00
N SER A 48 8.35 10.03 10.52
CA SER A 48 9.61 10.12 9.77
C SER A 48 9.66 9.14 8.59
N ALA A 49 9.15 7.92 8.78
CA ALA A 49 9.04 6.93 7.72
C ALA A 49 8.08 7.38 6.60
N LEU A 50 6.92 7.94 6.95
CA LEU A 50 5.98 8.52 5.98
C LEU A 50 6.63 9.69 5.23
N HIS A 51 7.28 10.61 5.93
CA HIS A 51 7.93 11.76 5.30
C HIS A 51 9.00 11.33 4.29
N THR A 52 9.87 10.41 4.70
CA THR A 52 10.93 9.86 3.84
C THR A 52 10.33 9.16 2.63
N THR A 53 9.29 8.35 2.83
CA THR A 53 8.62 7.64 1.74
C THR A 53 7.96 8.63 0.78
N ALA A 54 7.29 9.67 1.29
CA ALA A 54 6.69 10.71 0.46
C ALA A 54 7.73 11.48 -0.36
N GLN A 55 8.91 11.78 0.21
CA GLN A 55 10.01 12.40 -0.52
C GLN A 55 10.56 11.50 -1.64
N LEU A 56 10.81 10.22 -1.33
CA LEU A 56 11.35 9.26 -2.30
C LEU A 56 10.36 8.95 -3.42
N THR A 57 9.06 8.92 -3.09
CA THR A 57 7.99 8.60 -4.05
C THR A 57 7.45 9.82 -4.78
N ALA A 58 7.86 11.04 -4.40
CA ALA A 58 7.32 12.29 -4.97
C ALA A 58 7.40 12.36 -6.51
N LEU A 59 8.48 11.81 -7.09
CA LEU A 59 8.72 11.79 -8.53
C LEU A 59 8.20 10.53 -9.23
N THR A 60 7.78 9.52 -8.46
CA THR A 60 7.32 8.21 -8.97
C THR A 60 5.93 7.85 -8.45
N THR A 61 5.10 8.84 -8.15
CA THR A 61 3.75 8.66 -7.58
C THR A 61 2.80 7.88 -8.48
N SER A 62 3.08 7.78 -9.78
CA SER A 62 2.33 6.93 -10.72
C SER A 62 2.82 5.47 -10.77
N ASP A 63 3.92 5.10 -10.09
CA ASP A 63 4.34 3.69 -9.91
C ASP A 63 3.47 3.04 -8.80
N PRO A 64 2.75 1.96 -9.09
CA PRO A 64 1.95 1.22 -8.10
C PRO A 64 2.72 0.81 -6.85
N ARG A 65 4.03 0.52 -6.96
CA ARG A 65 4.88 0.18 -5.80
C ARG A 65 5.12 1.38 -4.90
N SER A 66 5.33 2.56 -5.49
CA SER A 66 5.47 3.82 -4.76
C SER A 66 4.17 4.19 -4.05
N GLN A 67 3.02 4.03 -4.73
CA GLN A 67 1.71 4.21 -4.11
C GLN A 67 1.50 3.24 -2.94
N THR A 68 1.80 1.96 -3.12
CA THR A 68 1.68 0.94 -2.06
C THR A 68 2.55 1.29 -0.85
N ALA A 69 3.82 1.65 -1.06
CA ALA A 69 4.72 2.04 0.03
C ALA A 69 4.19 3.25 0.82
N LEU A 70 3.67 4.25 0.10
CA LEU A 70 3.10 5.46 0.70
C LEU A 70 1.84 5.14 1.52
N LEU A 71 0.97 4.26 1.01
CA LEU A 71 -0.22 3.81 1.72
C LEU A 71 0.13 3.02 2.99
N VAL A 72 1.08 2.09 2.90
CA VAL A 72 1.51 1.28 4.05
C VAL A 72 2.09 2.16 5.15
N THR A 73 2.94 3.11 4.80
CA THR A 73 3.53 4.04 5.79
C THR A 73 2.50 5.01 6.37
N SER A 74 1.51 5.42 5.59
CA SER A 74 0.39 6.23 6.09
C SER A 74 -0.49 5.44 7.06
N ASP A 75 -0.77 4.18 6.75
CA ASP A 75 -1.56 3.28 7.61
C ASP A 75 -0.83 2.97 8.92
N ALA A 76 0.48 2.74 8.85
CA ALA A 76 1.32 2.58 10.03
C ALA A 76 1.22 3.81 10.95
N LEU A 77 1.26 5.02 10.38
CA LEU A 77 1.14 6.27 11.14
C LEU A 77 -0.23 6.43 11.83
N VAL A 78 -1.32 6.13 11.12
CA VAL A 78 -2.69 6.17 11.71
C VAL A 78 -2.81 5.16 12.84
N ASN A 79 -2.27 3.96 12.65
CA ASN A 79 -2.33 2.90 13.66
C ASN A 79 -1.54 3.28 14.92
N THR A 80 -0.31 3.77 14.78
CA THR A 80 0.49 4.20 15.95
C THR A 80 -0.15 5.39 16.67
N ALA A 81 -0.77 6.32 15.95
CA ALA A 81 -1.55 7.40 16.55
C ALA A 81 -2.77 6.86 17.34
N GLY A 82 -3.47 5.86 16.79
CA GLY A 82 -4.57 5.17 17.47
C GLY A 82 -4.14 4.40 18.72
N GLU A 83 -2.98 3.75 18.67
CA GLU A 83 -2.37 3.07 19.83
C GLU A 83 -2.01 4.07 20.93
N LEU A 84 -1.44 5.23 20.58
CA LEU A 84 -1.12 6.28 21.54
C LEU A 84 -2.38 6.81 22.26
N VAL A 85 -3.46 7.08 21.51
CA VAL A 85 -4.75 7.48 22.10
C VAL A 85 -5.28 6.39 23.03
N SER A 86 -5.21 5.13 22.61
CA SER A 86 -5.72 3.99 23.38
C SER A 86 -4.92 3.78 24.66
N GLU A 87 -3.59 3.86 24.60
CA GLU A 87 -2.70 3.80 25.76
C GLU A 87 -3.02 4.93 26.74
N THR A 88 -3.19 6.16 26.24
CA THR A 88 -3.51 7.33 27.08
C THR A 88 -4.84 7.14 27.83
N ARG A 89 -5.82 6.47 27.23
CA ARG A 89 -7.11 6.14 27.88
C ARG A 89 -6.99 5.10 29.00
N THR A 90 -5.92 4.31 29.03
CA THR A 90 -5.71 3.33 30.11
C THR A 90 -5.31 3.97 31.43
N HIS A 91 -4.90 5.25 31.41
CA HIS A 91 -4.49 5.99 32.58
C HIS A 91 -5.64 6.88 33.09
N ASP A 92 -6.16 6.60 34.29
CA ASP A 92 -7.15 7.43 34.96
C ASP A 92 -6.47 8.59 35.71
N ASP A 93 -5.90 9.52 34.93
CA ASP A 93 -5.29 10.76 35.44
C ASP A 93 -5.99 11.98 34.83
N ALA A 94 -6.16 13.04 35.62
CA ALA A 94 -6.81 14.26 35.17
C ALA A 94 -6.08 14.93 33.99
N HIS A 95 -4.74 14.85 33.96
CA HIS A 95 -3.92 15.36 32.87
C HIS A 95 -4.07 14.54 31.58
N CYS A 96 -4.38 13.24 31.70
CA CYS A 96 -4.66 12.38 30.56
C CYS A 96 -6.00 12.71 29.90
N ARG A 97 -7.00 13.21 30.63
CA ARG A 97 -8.33 13.54 30.07
C ARG A 97 -8.28 14.66 29.04
N ASP A 98 -7.58 15.75 29.35
CA ASP A 98 -7.40 16.85 28.40
C ASP A 98 -6.53 16.40 27.21
N LEU A 99 -5.47 15.62 27.49
CA LEU A 99 -4.63 15.06 26.44
C LEU A 99 -5.43 14.19 25.48
N ILE A 100 -6.35 13.33 25.94
CA ILE A 100 -7.16 12.47 25.06
C ILE A 100 -7.98 13.31 24.07
N LEU A 101 -8.60 14.41 24.52
CA LEU A 101 -9.36 15.29 23.64
C LEU A 101 -8.46 15.92 22.57
N GLN A 102 -7.26 16.36 22.96
CA GLN A 102 -6.28 16.90 22.01
C GLN A 102 -5.80 15.84 21.02
N LEU A 103 -5.46 14.64 21.50
CA LEU A 103 -4.98 13.54 20.67
C LEU A 103 -6.06 13.06 19.69
N GLU A 104 -7.33 12.99 20.09
CA GLU A 104 -8.43 12.64 19.20
C GLU A 104 -8.62 13.65 18.09
N LYS A 105 -8.56 14.95 18.41
CA LYS A 105 -8.62 16.01 17.40
C LYS A 105 -7.48 15.88 16.40
N GLN A 106 -6.25 15.71 16.86
CA GLN A 106 -5.10 15.58 15.96
C GLN A 106 -5.13 14.29 15.15
N LYS A 107 -5.60 13.19 15.75
CA LYS A 107 -5.83 11.94 15.05
C LYS A 107 -6.82 12.11 13.90
N GLN A 108 -7.90 12.86 14.09
CA GLN A 108 -8.86 13.13 13.01
C GLN A 108 -8.24 13.94 11.86
N GLU A 109 -7.43 14.96 12.17
CA GLU A 109 -6.71 15.72 11.14
C GLU A 109 -5.70 14.85 10.38
N LEU A 110 -4.99 13.98 11.09
CA LEU A 110 -4.08 13.00 10.52
C LEU A 110 -4.82 12.00 9.60
N GLU A 111 -5.93 11.42 10.06
CA GLU A 111 -6.76 10.51 9.27
C GLU A 111 -7.29 11.18 8.00
N LYS A 112 -7.71 12.46 8.10
CA LYS A 112 -8.16 13.25 6.96
C LYS A 112 -7.03 13.47 5.95
N ALA A 113 -5.82 13.80 6.41
CA ALA A 113 -4.66 13.96 5.56
C ALA A 113 -4.29 12.64 4.84
N VAL A 114 -4.28 11.53 5.58
CA VAL A 114 -4.02 10.18 5.03
C VAL A 114 -5.10 9.76 4.03
N GLN A 115 -6.37 10.08 4.30
CA GLN A 115 -7.44 9.83 3.33
C GLN A 115 -7.23 10.63 2.03
N GLY A 116 -6.75 11.87 2.14
CA GLY A 116 -6.34 12.66 0.98
C GLY A 116 -5.21 11.99 0.17
N ILE A 117 -4.23 11.40 0.85
CA ILE A 117 -3.14 10.64 0.21
C ILE A 117 -3.73 9.45 -0.56
N ARG A 118 -4.64 8.70 0.07
CA ARG A 118 -5.34 7.57 -0.56
C ARG A 118 -6.06 7.97 -1.84
N ASN A 119 -6.84 9.04 -1.78
CA ASN A 119 -7.60 9.53 -2.93
C ASN A 119 -6.65 9.93 -4.07
N THR A 120 -5.54 10.62 -3.74
CA THR A 120 -4.54 11.03 -4.73
C THR A 120 -3.88 9.83 -5.42
N CYS A 121 -3.57 8.76 -4.67
CA CYS A 121 -3.02 7.53 -5.25
C CYS A 121 -4.02 6.79 -6.15
N GLN A 122 -5.31 6.81 -5.80
CA GLN A 122 -6.37 6.15 -6.58
C GLN A 122 -6.68 6.91 -7.88
N ASP A 123 -6.71 8.24 -7.85
CA ASP A 123 -6.94 9.07 -9.04
C ASP A 123 -5.82 8.88 -10.08
N GLU A 124 -4.56 8.80 -9.63
CA GLU A 124 -3.41 8.51 -10.51
C GLU A 124 -3.46 7.09 -11.10
N ALA A 125 -3.99 6.11 -10.36
CA ALA A 125 -4.19 4.75 -10.88
C ALA A 125 -5.31 4.67 -11.94
N SER A 126 -6.29 5.58 -11.89
CA SER A 126 -7.36 5.68 -12.89
C SER A 126 -6.91 6.31 -14.21
N VAL A 127 -5.75 6.97 -14.24
CA VAL A 127 -5.10 7.43 -15.47
C VAL A 127 -4.32 6.27 -16.11
N GLU A 128 -5.01 5.15 -16.39
CA GLU A 128 -4.47 4.14 -17.31
C GLU A 128 -4.38 4.79 -18.70
N SER A 129 -3.16 5.15 -19.11
CA SER A 129 -2.91 5.63 -20.47
C SER A 129 -3.47 4.63 -21.50
N PRO A 130 -4.03 5.09 -22.63
CA PRO A 130 -4.57 4.20 -23.66
C PRO A 130 -3.55 3.16 -24.15
N ALA A 131 -2.26 3.51 -24.12
CA ALA A 131 -1.15 2.60 -24.41
C ALA A 131 -1.02 1.42 -23.43
N ARG A 132 -1.25 1.63 -22.13
CA ARG A 132 -1.25 0.53 -21.13
C ARG A 132 -2.47 -0.36 -21.28
N LYS A 133 -3.64 0.21 -21.60
CA LYS A 133 -4.85 -0.56 -21.91
C LYS A 133 -4.64 -1.45 -23.14
N GLU A 134 -4.06 -0.91 -24.22
CA GLU A 134 -3.71 -1.69 -25.41
C GLU A 134 -2.70 -2.81 -25.12
N GLN A 135 -1.67 -2.55 -24.31
CA GLN A 135 -0.69 -3.59 -23.93
C GLN A 135 -1.32 -4.71 -23.09
N ARG A 136 -2.22 -4.37 -22.15
CA ARG A 136 -2.98 -5.37 -21.38
C ARG A 136 -3.93 -6.17 -22.27
N LEU A 137 -4.64 -5.52 -23.20
CA LEU A 137 -5.49 -6.19 -24.19
C LEU A 137 -4.69 -7.17 -25.07
N LYS A 138 -3.51 -6.76 -25.55
CA LYS A 138 -2.60 -7.63 -26.31
C LYS A 138 -2.11 -8.83 -25.49
N PHE A 139 -1.80 -8.62 -24.20
CA PHE A 139 -1.36 -9.72 -23.33
C PHE A 139 -2.48 -10.73 -23.08
N VAL A 140 -3.70 -10.28 -22.77
CA VAL A 140 -4.87 -11.16 -22.57
C VAL A 140 -5.21 -11.93 -23.85
N ALA A 141 -5.13 -11.27 -25.02
CA ALA A 141 -5.30 -11.95 -26.30
C ALA A 141 -4.21 -13.01 -26.54
N SER A 142 -2.96 -12.70 -26.18
CA SER A 142 -1.83 -13.63 -26.35
C SER A 142 -1.97 -14.86 -25.44
N VAL A 143 -2.38 -14.68 -24.18
CA VAL A 143 -2.61 -15.77 -23.22
C VAL A 143 -3.77 -16.68 -23.64
N SER A 144 -4.85 -16.09 -24.15
CA SER A 144 -5.99 -16.87 -24.66
C SER A 144 -5.58 -17.72 -25.88
N ASN A 145 -4.76 -17.14 -26.77
CA ASN A 145 -4.29 -17.82 -27.97
C ASN A 145 -3.27 -18.93 -27.65
N THR A 146 -2.40 -18.76 -26.64
CA THR A 146 -1.56 -19.85 -26.16
C THR A 146 -2.34 -20.94 -25.44
N GLN A 147 -3.40 -20.58 -24.69
CA GLN A 147 -4.26 -21.57 -24.03
C GLN A 147 -5.05 -22.41 -25.04
N ASP A 148 -5.55 -21.81 -26.12
CA ASP A 148 -6.25 -22.53 -27.19
C ASP A 148 -5.31 -23.46 -27.95
N LYS A 149 -4.08 -23.02 -28.24
CA LYS A 149 -3.04 -23.86 -28.86
C LYS A 149 -2.61 -25.01 -27.94
N LEU A 150 -2.52 -24.76 -26.64
CA LEU A 150 -2.19 -25.79 -25.65
C LEU A 150 -3.30 -26.85 -25.59
N LYS A 151 -4.58 -26.43 -25.51
CA LYS A 151 -5.73 -27.35 -25.55
C LYS A 151 -5.82 -28.13 -26.86
N LEU A 152 -5.45 -27.52 -27.97
CA LEU A 152 -5.41 -28.21 -29.26
C LEU A 152 -4.29 -29.25 -29.31
N ALA A 153 -3.10 -28.92 -28.81
CA ALA A 153 -1.99 -29.87 -28.70
C ALA A 153 -2.32 -31.01 -27.73
N GLU A 154 -2.96 -30.73 -26.60
CA GLU A 154 -3.41 -31.72 -25.63
C GLU A 154 -4.43 -32.71 -26.25
N ARG A 155 -5.37 -32.21 -27.07
CA ARG A 155 -6.31 -33.06 -27.84
C ARG A 155 -5.63 -33.91 -28.91
N LEU A 156 -4.54 -33.44 -29.51
CA LEU A 156 -3.78 -34.21 -30.49
C LEU A 156 -2.94 -35.31 -29.84
N LEU A 157 -2.47 -35.08 -28.61
CA LEU A 157 -1.71 -36.07 -27.84
C LEU A 157 -2.61 -37.14 -27.21
N ASP A 158 -3.88 -36.84 -26.96
CA ASP A 158 -4.88 -37.78 -26.43
C ASP A 158 -5.56 -38.63 -27.52
N GLN A 159 -5.16 -38.46 -28.79
CA GLN A 159 -5.56 -39.38 -29.86
C GLN A 159 -4.75 -40.68 -29.72
N PRO A 160 -5.41 -41.84 -29.55
CA PRO A 160 -4.71 -43.11 -29.49
C PRO A 160 -4.04 -43.37 -30.84
N SER A 161 -2.71 -43.48 -30.83
CA SER A 161 -1.91 -43.92 -31.96
C SER A 161 -2.29 -45.36 -32.34
N HIS A 162 -3.36 -45.49 -33.12
CA HIS A 162 -3.63 -46.69 -33.88
C HIS A 162 -2.55 -46.77 -34.95
N GLY A 163 -1.54 -47.58 -34.68
CA GLY A 163 -0.63 -48.02 -35.72
C GLY A 163 -1.43 -48.75 -36.78
N ASP A 164 -1.29 -48.35 -38.03
CA ASP A 164 -1.35 -49.33 -39.12
C ASP A 164 -0.59 -48.90 -40.38
N ALA A 165 0.06 -49.90 -40.95
CA ALA A 165 0.50 -50.07 -42.33
C ALA A 165 1.44 -49.02 -42.97
N LEU A 166 2.75 -49.27 -42.80
CA LEU A 166 3.67 -49.20 -43.93
C LEU A 166 3.21 -50.24 -44.97
N THR A 167 2.60 -49.80 -46.06
CA THR A 167 2.51 -50.58 -47.30
C THR A 167 3.25 -49.85 -48.41
N GLU A 168 4.21 -50.58 -48.95
CA GLU A 168 5.07 -50.29 -50.07
C GLU A 168 4.33 -50.04 -51.40
N GLN A 169 5.07 -49.40 -52.31
CA GLN A 169 4.99 -49.43 -53.76
C GLN A 169 3.94 -48.58 -54.49
N GLN A 170 4.43 -47.53 -55.16
CA GLN A 170 4.45 -47.55 -56.63
C GLN A 170 5.61 -46.72 -57.21
N THR A 171 6.50 -47.46 -57.87
CA THR A 171 7.48 -47.06 -58.88
C THR A 171 6.79 -46.71 -60.21
N LYS A 172 7.48 -45.89 -61.04
CA LYS A 172 7.25 -45.62 -62.49
C LYS A 172 6.12 -44.61 -62.81
N ASP A 173 6.22 -43.67 -63.75
CA ASP A 173 7.08 -43.50 -64.93
C ASP A 173 6.99 -42.01 -65.40
N VAL A 174 8.11 -41.48 -65.89
CA VAL A 174 8.30 -40.58 -67.07
C VAL A 174 7.37 -39.37 -67.29
N GLN A 175 7.97 -38.16 -67.26
CA GLN A 175 8.23 -37.39 -68.49
C GLN A 175 9.39 -36.41 -68.34
#